data_AF-A0A2N0H9X5-F1
#
_entry.id   AF-A0A2N0H9X5-F1
#
_cell.length_a   1.000
_cell.length_b   1.000
_cell.length_c   1.000
_cell.angle_alpha   90.00
_cell.angle_beta   90.00
_cell.angle_gamma   90.00
#
_symmetry.space_group_name_H-M   'P 1'
#
loop_
_entity.id
_entity.type
_entity.pdbx_description
1 polymer ?
#
loop_
_entity_poly.entity_id
_entity_poly.type
_entity_poly.pdbx_seq_one_letter_code
_entity_poly.pdbx_strand_id
1 'polypeptide(L)'
;MKKHLTLLMLILCINVYSQNVVQKELKGRWKMQKNENFNNTDINFGEFLKFNDNEINFFKIESGKEEEESIKKITFIYDFGNQHYNNDRCQLIKFENGEVWELTLRLINNETRLIWELKMDKNGSFIILADDRGVIKNPELRKKALEGEINTYYIKIK
;
A
#
# COMPACT_ATOMS: atom_id res chain seq x y z
N MET A 1 19.94 0.85 38.18
CA MET A 1 19.88 1.73 36.99
C MET A 1 20.25 1.05 35.67
N LYS A 2 21.27 0.17 35.59
CA LYS A 2 21.63 -0.51 34.32
C LYS A 2 20.50 -1.37 33.69
N LYS A 3 19.74 -2.13 34.50
CA LYS A 3 18.70 -3.05 34.00
C LYS A 3 17.54 -2.36 33.26
N HIS A 4 17.15 -1.15 33.68
CA HIS A 4 16.09 -0.39 33.00
C HIS A 4 16.56 0.21 31.68
N LEU A 5 17.84 0.61 31.58
CA LEU A 5 18.44 1.10 30.34
C LEU A 5 18.56 -0.03 29.29
N THR A 6 18.92 -1.24 29.73
CA THR A 6 18.98 -2.41 28.85
C THR A 6 17.60 -2.84 28.35
N LEU A 7 16.58 -2.77 29.21
CA LEU A 7 15.20 -3.08 28.83
C LEU A 7 14.62 -2.05 27.84
N LEU A 8 14.89 -0.76 28.07
CA LEU A 8 14.49 0.32 27.15
C LEU A 8 15.16 0.17 25.78
N MET A 9 16.46 -0.16 25.76
CA MET A 9 17.20 -0.44 24.53
C MET A 9 16.69 -1.70 23.82
N LEU A 10 16.32 -2.77 24.54
CA LEU A 10 15.73 -3.96 23.93
C LEU A 10 14.37 -3.66 23.29
N ILE A 11 13.51 -2.88 23.97
CA ILE A 11 12.19 -2.48 23.46
C ILE A 11 12.34 -1.56 22.24
N LEU A 12 13.32 -0.65 22.24
CA LEU A 12 13.65 0.18 21.08
C LEU A 12 14.19 -0.67 19.92
N CYS A 13 15.11 -1.60 20.18
CA CYS A 13 15.64 -2.48 19.15
C CYS A 13 14.56 -3.40 18.56
N ILE A 14 13.64 -3.95 19.35
CA ILE A 14 12.54 -4.79 18.86
C ILE A 14 11.55 -3.96 18.04
N ASN A 15 11.17 -2.77 18.50
CA ASN A 15 10.27 -1.87 17.75
C ASN A 15 10.91 -1.33 16.45
N VAL A 16 12.22 -1.11 16.41
CA VAL A 16 12.96 -0.71 15.19
C VAL A 16 13.17 -1.91 14.26
N TYR A 17 13.29 -3.13 14.78
CA TYR A 17 13.43 -4.35 13.96
C TYR A 17 12.09 -4.77 13.34
N SER A 18 10.97 -4.57 14.05
CA SER A 18 9.60 -4.84 13.58
C SER A 18 8.97 -3.67 12.82
N GLN A 19 9.67 -2.55 12.60
CA GLN A 19 9.43 -1.59 11.50
C GLN A 19 9.80 -2.19 10.12
N ASN A 20 9.54 -3.50 10.02
CA ASN A 20 8.78 -4.26 9.04
C ASN A 20 9.38 -4.43 7.66
N VAL A 21 9.63 -5.69 7.29
CA VAL A 21 10.15 -6.13 5.99
C VAL A 21 9.40 -5.46 4.84
N VAL A 22 8.06 -5.34 4.95
CA VAL A 22 7.21 -4.63 3.99
C VAL A 22 7.61 -3.17 3.82
N GLN A 23 7.81 -2.41 4.91
CA GLN A 23 8.19 -0.99 4.81
C GLN A 23 9.55 -0.81 4.14
N LYS A 24 10.49 -1.73 4.38
CA LYS A 24 11.78 -1.75 3.66
C LYS A 24 11.58 -2.05 2.18
N GLU A 25 10.69 -2.99 1.84
CA GLU A 25 10.37 -3.32 0.47
C GLU A 25 9.57 -2.23 -0.26
N LEU A 26 8.80 -1.40 0.45
CA LEU A 26 8.12 -0.22 -0.10
C LEU A 26 9.10 0.85 -0.56
N LYS A 27 10.30 0.93 0.03
CA LYS A 27 11.33 1.88 -0.40
C LYS A 27 11.70 1.64 -1.87
N GLY A 28 11.75 2.73 -2.63
CA GLY A 28 12.08 2.73 -4.05
C GLY A 28 11.05 3.47 -4.89
N ARG A 29 11.24 3.40 -6.21
CA ARG A 29 10.35 4.00 -7.20
C ARG A 29 9.41 2.95 -7.75
N TRP A 30 8.18 3.37 -7.99
CA TRP A 30 7.09 2.53 -8.43
C TRP A 30 6.41 3.20 -9.61
N LYS A 31 6.10 2.43 -10.65
CA LYS A 31 5.37 2.92 -11.83
C LYS A 31 3.93 2.40 -11.81
N MET A 32 2.97 3.28 -12.00
CA MET A 32 1.56 2.91 -12.08
C MET A 32 1.35 2.05 -13.32
N GLN A 33 0.76 0.88 -13.12
CA GLN A 33 0.37 0.01 -14.22
C GLN A 33 -1.15 0.01 -14.42
N LYS A 34 -1.89 0.25 -13.33
CA LYS A 34 -3.35 0.33 -13.36
C LYS A 34 -3.83 1.29 -12.28
N ASN A 35 -4.72 2.20 -12.66
CA ASN A 35 -5.49 3.03 -11.75
C ASN A 35 -6.95 2.64 -11.88
N GLU A 36 -7.51 2.09 -10.81
CA GLU A 36 -8.95 1.94 -10.68
C GLU A 36 -9.45 3.17 -9.93
N ASN A 37 -10.25 3.99 -10.62
CA ASN A 37 -10.85 5.17 -10.02
C ASN A 37 -11.88 4.72 -8.98
N PHE A 38 -11.43 4.55 -7.74
CA PHE A 38 -12.33 4.42 -6.60
C PHE A 38 -13.03 5.77 -6.43
N ASN A 39 -14.33 5.85 -6.73
CA ASN A 39 -15.13 7.09 -6.62
C ASN A 39 -15.15 7.71 -5.19
N ASN A 40 -14.49 7.08 -4.22
CA ASN A 40 -14.51 7.42 -2.80
C ASN A 40 -13.15 7.89 -2.26
N THR A 41 -12.20 8.27 -3.10
CA THR A 41 -10.92 8.87 -2.66
C THR A 41 -10.65 10.19 -3.36
N ASP A 42 -10.08 11.14 -2.60
CA ASP A 42 -9.55 12.40 -3.15
C ASP A 42 -8.03 12.28 -3.42
N ILE A 43 -7.45 11.08 -3.27
CA ILE A 43 -6.04 10.84 -3.55
C ILE A 43 -5.84 10.82 -5.05
N ASN A 44 -5.10 11.81 -5.54
CA ASN A 44 -4.62 11.81 -6.91
C ASN A 44 -3.40 10.89 -7.04
N PHE A 45 -3.61 9.71 -7.61
CA PHE A 45 -2.56 8.74 -7.90
C PHE A 45 -1.74 9.20 -9.12
N GLY A 46 -0.48 9.56 -8.89
CA GLY A 46 0.47 9.93 -9.95
C GLY A 46 0.95 8.74 -10.77
N GLU A 47 1.54 9.02 -11.94
CA GLU A 47 2.13 7.98 -12.82
C GLU A 47 3.22 7.19 -12.10
N PHE A 48 3.99 7.87 -11.24
CA PHE A 48 4.98 7.25 -10.40
C PHE A 48 4.77 7.63 -8.94
N LEU A 49 5.29 6.78 -8.05
CA LEU A 49 5.41 7.12 -6.65
C LEU A 49 6.74 6.68 -6.05
N LYS A 50 7.12 7.34 -4.97
CA LYS A 50 8.25 6.96 -4.11
C LYS A 50 7.86 7.10 -2.65
N PHE A 51 8.13 6.06 -1.86
CA PHE A 51 8.02 6.12 -0.40
C PHE A 51 9.28 6.73 0.20
N ASN A 52 9.10 7.76 1.01
CA ASN A 52 10.13 8.40 1.82
C ASN A 52 9.67 8.38 3.28
N ASP A 53 10.00 7.30 3.99
CA ASP A 53 9.57 7.06 5.37
C ASP A 53 8.06 7.29 5.56
N ASN A 54 7.64 8.42 6.14
CA ASN A 54 6.23 8.75 6.41
C ASN A 54 5.56 9.61 5.30
N GLU A 55 6.15 9.65 4.10
CA GLU A 55 5.61 10.39 2.97
C GLU A 55 5.59 9.54 1.70
N ILE A 56 4.58 9.77 0.87
CA ILE A 56 4.49 9.25 -0.48
C ILE A 56 4.57 10.44 -1.42
N ASN A 57 5.62 10.49 -2.22
CA ASN A 57 5.77 11.47 -3.28
C ASN A 57 5.24 10.86 -4.59
N PHE A 58 4.20 11.46 -5.14
CA PHE A 58 3.67 11.18 -6.48
C PHE A 58 4.30 12.14 -7.47
N PHE A 59 4.81 11.60 -8.57
CA PHE A 59 5.55 12.35 -9.57
C PHE A 59 5.30 11.80 -10.98
N LYS A 60 5.63 12.63 -11.97
CA LYS A 60 5.68 12.26 -13.39
C LYS A 60 7.09 12.48 -13.95
N ILE A 61 7.34 11.95 -15.14
CA ILE A 61 8.61 12.19 -15.85
C ILE A 61 8.33 13.02 -17.10
N GLU A 62 8.75 14.29 -17.09
CA GLU A 62 8.66 15.18 -18.24
C GLU A 62 10.06 15.49 -18.78
N SER A 63 10.25 15.27 -20.08
CA SER A 63 11.55 15.48 -20.75
C SER A 63 12.74 14.82 -20.03
N GLY A 64 12.52 13.66 -19.42
CA GLY A 64 13.54 12.90 -18.69
C GLY A 64 13.85 13.41 -17.28
N LYS A 65 13.09 14.39 -16.76
CA LYS A 65 13.21 14.91 -15.40
C LYS A 65 12.00 14.52 -14.57
N GLU A 66 12.23 14.26 -13.28
CA GLU A 66 11.16 14.03 -12.33
C GLU A 66 10.50 15.36 -11.97
N GLU A 67 9.19 15.44 -12.16
CA GLU A 67 8.37 16.56 -11.72
C GLU A 67 7.42 16.08 -10.63
N GLU A 68 7.53 16.69 -9.46
CA GLU A 68 6.65 16.40 -8.33
C GLU A 68 5.22 16.84 -8.64
N GLU A 69 4.27 15.94 -8.46
CA GLU A 69 2.83 16.22 -8.60
C GLU A 69 2.19 16.46 -7.24
N SER A 70 2.50 15.62 -6.24
CA SER A 70 2.06 15.83 -4.87
C SER A 70 2.86 15.02 -3.86
N ILE A 71 2.93 15.54 -2.63
CA ILE A 71 3.41 14.79 -1.47
C ILE A 71 2.24 14.52 -0.55
N LYS A 72 2.10 13.27 -0.11
CA LYS A 72 1.10 12.84 0.86
C LYS A 72 1.78 12.31 2.10
N LYS A 73 1.45 12.89 3.25
CA LYS A 73 1.88 12.37 4.55
C LYS A 73 1.04 11.17 4.94
N ILE A 74 1.72 10.16 5.46
CA ILE A 74 1.12 8.90 5.89
C ILE A 74 1.59 8.54 7.30
N THR A 75 0.76 7.77 7.99
CA THR A 75 1.14 7.07 9.20
C THR A 75 0.97 5.58 8.96
N PHE A 76 2.02 4.79 9.21
CA PHE A 76 1.91 3.33 9.24
C PHE A 76 1.12 2.90 10.48
N ILE A 77 0.11 2.05 10.27
CA ILE A 77 -0.70 1.49 11.35
C ILE A 77 -0.69 -0.04 11.28
N TYR A 78 -0.89 -0.71 12.42
CA TYR A 78 -0.75 -2.18 12.54
C TYR A 78 -2.05 -2.89 12.90
N ASP A 79 -3.05 -2.14 13.32
CA ASP A 79 -4.37 -2.65 13.67
C ASP A 79 -5.42 -1.66 13.18
N PHE A 80 -6.52 -2.20 12.71
CA PHE A 80 -7.68 -1.45 12.30
C PHE A 80 -8.95 -2.27 12.53
N GLY A 81 -9.73 -1.89 13.55
CA GLY A 81 -11.03 -2.49 13.85
C GLY A 81 -10.98 -3.95 14.28
N ASN A 82 -10.29 -4.28 15.38
CA ASN A 82 -10.14 -5.64 15.94
C ASN A 82 -9.62 -6.69 14.94
N GLN A 83 -9.15 -6.28 13.76
CA GLN A 83 -8.56 -7.15 12.76
C GLN A 83 -7.06 -6.92 12.75
N HIS A 84 -6.32 -7.89 13.26
CA HIS A 84 -4.87 -7.91 13.11
C HIS A 84 -4.50 -8.27 11.67
N TYR A 85 -4.01 -7.28 10.93
CA TYR A 85 -3.40 -7.47 9.63
C TYR A 85 -1.97 -7.99 9.82
N ASN A 86 -1.85 -9.30 10.09
CA ASN A 86 -0.59 -9.96 10.39
C ASN A 86 -0.10 -10.82 9.22
N ASN A 87 -0.03 -10.22 8.03
CA ASN A 87 0.58 -10.86 6.86
C ASN A 87 1.86 -10.12 6.52
N ASP A 88 2.97 -10.86 6.40
CA ASP A 88 4.34 -10.36 6.18
C ASP A 88 4.52 -9.56 4.87
N ARG A 89 3.45 -9.40 4.07
CA ARG A 89 3.41 -8.65 2.81
C ARG A 89 2.33 -7.58 2.73
N CYS A 90 1.64 -7.32 3.84
CA CYS A 90 0.62 -6.28 3.93
C CYS A 90 1.07 -5.19 4.89
N GLN A 91 0.72 -3.94 4.60
CA GLN A 91 0.95 -2.81 5.48
C GLN A 91 -0.23 -1.84 5.37
N LEU A 92 -0.87 -1.53 6.49
CA LEU A 92 -1.85 -0.46 6.52
C LEU A 92 -1.18 0.91 6.63
N ILE A 93 -1.71 1.88 5.90
CA ILE A 93 -1.34 3.28 5.99
C ILE A 93 -2.59 4.13 6.21
N LYS A 94 -2.42 5.22 6.95
CA LYS A 94 -3.45 6.25 7.14
C LYS A 94 -2.97 7.57 6.59
N PHE A 95 -3.76 8.20 5.72
CA PHE A 95 -3.51 9.55 5.23
C PHE A 95 -4.01 10.62 6.22
N GLU A 96 -3.50 11.84 6.10
CA GLU A 96 -3.96 12.98 6.91
C GLU A 96 -5.45 13.28 6.75
N ASN A 97 -6.03 12.98 5.57
CA ASN A 97 -7.47 13.16 5.33
C ASN A 97 -8.35 12.09 6.00
N GLY A 98 -7.75 11.16 6.76
CA GLY A 98 -8.46 10.12 7.51
C GLY A 98 -8.61 8.79 6.78
N GLU A 99 -8.39 8.74 5.46
CA GLU A 99 -8.48 7.49 4.69
C GLU A 99 -7.47 6.45 5.17
N VAL A 100 -7.89 5.19 5.20
CA VAL A 100 -7.04 4.04 5.52
C VAL A 100 -6.96 3.11 4.33
N TRP A 101 -5.73 2.79 3.96
CA TRP A 101 -5.41 1.93 2.82
C TRP A 101 -4.58 0.74 3.27
N GLU A 102 -4.85 -0.42 2.69
CA GLU A 102 -3.98 -1.59 2.75
C GLU A 102 -3.08 -1.61 1.53
N LEU A 103 -1.77 -1.66 1.79
CA LEU A 103 -0.73 -1.85 0.80
C LEU A 103 -0.30 -3.32 0.80
N THR A 104 -0.51 -4.02 -0.30
CA THR A 104 -0.11 -5.43 -0.44
C THR A 104 0.99 -5.60 -1.47
N LEU A 105 2.09 -6.24 -1.09
CA LEU A 105 3.17 -6.64 -1.99
C LEU A 105 2.93 -8.04 -2.55
N ARG A 106 2.88 -8.18 -3.88
CA ARG A 106 2.77 -9.47 -4.56
C ARG A 106 3.88 -9.65 -5.59
N LEU A 107 4.39 -10.87 -5.71
CA LEU A 107 5.29 -11.25 -6.80
C LEU A 107 4.48 -11.98 -7.86
N ILE A 108 4.32 -11.38 -9.03
CA ILE A 108 3.56 -11.94 -10.15
C ILE A 108 4.43 -11.81 -11.40
N ASN A 109 4.67 -12.90 -12.12
CA ASN A 109 5.51 -12.92 -13.33
C ASN A 109 6.89 -12.25 -13.15
N ASN A 110 7.54 -12.47 -11.99
CA ASN A 110 8.82 -11.85 -11.61
C ASN A 110 8.81 -10.31 -11.45
N GLU A 111 7.62 -9.71 -11.37
CA GLU A 111 7.40 -8.31 -11.06
C GLU A 111 6.89 -8.18 -9.63
N THR A 112 7.49 -7.27 -8.85
CA THR A 112 6.95 -6.90 -7.55
C THR A 112 5.87 -5.85 -7.77
N ARG A 113 4.63 -6.19 -7.43
CA ARG A 113 3.46 -5.32 -7.52
C ARG A 113 3.09 -4.81 -6.14
N LEU A 114 2.81 -3.52 -6.06
CA LEU A 114 2.24 -2.84 -4.91
C LEU A 114 0.76 -2.57 -5.22
N ILE A 115 -0.11 -3.34 -4.57
CA ILE A 115 -1.56 -3.26 -4.73
C ILE A 115 -2.11 -2.39 -3.62
N TRP A 116 -3.01 -1.48 -4.00
CA TRP A 116 -3.68 -0.54 -3.09
C TRP A 116 -5.14 -0.93 -2.93
N GLU A 117 -5.59 -1.03 -1.69
CA GLU A 117 -6.98 -1.31 -1.36
C GLU A 117 -7.50 -0.34 -0.29
N LEU A 118 -8.53 0.44 -0.62
CA LEU A 118 -9.17 1.35 0.33
C LEU A 118 -9.98 0.54 1.35
N LYS A 119 -9.66 0.68 2.64
CA LYS A 119 -10.36 0.01 3.75
C LYS A 119 -11.31 0.92 4.50
N MET A 120 -11.01 2.23 4.55
CA MET A 120 -11.89 3.24 5.13
C MET A 120 -11.75 4.56 4.41
N ASP A 121 -12.89 5.17 4.10
CA ASP A 121 -12.95 6.47 3.43
C ASP A 121 -12.65 7.64 4.38
N LYS A 122 -12.59 8.85 3.83
CA LYS A 122 -12.37 10.10 4.58
C LYS A 122 -13.45 10.41 5.63
N ASN A 123 -14.62 9.80 5.53
CA ASN A 123 -15.73 9.98 6.48
C ASN A 123 -15.68 8.97 7.62
N GLY A 124 -14.74 8.02 7.60
CA GLY A 124 -14.66 6.95 8.58
C GLY A 124 -15.55 5.75 8.27
N SER A 125 -16.07 5.63 7.05
CA SER A 125 -16.88 4.48 6.63
C SER A 125 -15.97 3.36 6.14
N PHE A 126 -16.18 2.15 6.63
CA PHE A 126 -15.49 0.97 6.12
C PHE A 126 -15.91 0.65 4.69
N ILE A 127 -14.93 0.36 3.84
CA ILE A 127 -15.14 0.00 2.44
C ILE A 127 -14.95 -1.50 2.29
N ILE A 128 -15.94 -2.14 1.69
CA ILE A 128 -15.89 -3.56 1.31
C ILE A 128 -15.98 -3.61 -0.20
N LEU A 129 -14.93 -4.10 -0.84
CA LEU A 129 -14.93 -4.39 -2.26
C LEU A 129 -15.35 -5.85 -2.46
N ALA A 130 -16.48 -6.06 -3.14
CA ALA A 130 -16.92 -7.39 -3.54
C ALA A 130 -16.20 -7.78 -4.85
N ASP A 131 -15.41 -8.85 -4.81
CA ASP A 131 -14.84 -9.43 -6.02
C ASP A 131 -15.85 -10.39 -6.68
N ASP A 132 -16.70 -9.82 -7.54
CA ASP A 132 -17.77 -10.55 -8.21
C ASP A 132 -17.26 -11.61 -9.21
N ARG A 133 -15.96 -11.66 -9.51
CA ARG A 133 -15.37 -12.67 -10.41
C ARG A 133 -15.52 -14.08 -9.85
N GLY A 134 -15.64 -14.22 -8.53
CA GLY A 134 -15.95 -15.49 -7.87
C GLY A 134 -17.31 -16.09 -8.28
N VAL A 135 -18.25 -15.26 -8.75
CA VAL A 135 -19.60 -15.66 -9.14
C VAL A 135 -19.64 -16.18 -10.60
N ILE A 136 -18.58 -15.98 -11.39
CA ILE A 136 -18.52 -16.43 -12.78
C ILE A 136 -18.55 -17.96 -12.82
N LYS A 137 -19.66 -18.51 -13.32
CA LYS A 137 -19.89 -19.96 -13.40
C LYS A 137 -19.00 -20.65 -14.43
N ASN A 138 -18.79 -20.03 -15.59
CA ASN A 138 -17.94 -20.59 -16.65
C ASN A 138 -16.46 -20.57 -16.22
N PRO A 139 -15.77 -21.72 -16.15
CA PRO A 139 -14.40 -21.80 -15.66
C PRO A 139 -13.37 -21.03 -16.51
N GLU A 140 -13.49 -21.05 -17.84
CA GLU A 140 -12.55 -20.37 -18.73
C GLU A 140 -12.69 -18.86 -18.64
N LEU A 141 -13.92 -18.36 -18.62
CA LEU A 141 -14.19 -16.93 -18.42
C LEU A 141 -13.77 -16.45 -17.04
N ARG A 142 -13.99 -17.27 -16.00
CA ARG A 142 -13.53 -16.95 -14.64
C ARG A 142 -12.02 -16.87 -14.58
N LYS A 143 -11.32 -17.83 -15.18
CA LYS A 143 -9.84 -17.81 -15.24
C LYS A 143 -9.35 -16.53 -15.93
N LYS A 144 -9.89 -16.20 -17.10
CA LYS A 144 -9.53 -14.97 -17.83
C LYS A 144 -9.82 -13.70 -17.04
N ALA A 145 -10.92 -13.66 -16.28
CA ALA A 145 -11.26 -12.51 -15.43
C ALA A 145 -10.35 -12.40 -14.20
N LEU A 146 -9.95 -13.53 -13.60
CA LEU A 146 -9.02 -13.57 -12.47
C LEU A 146 -7.58 -13.23 -12.87
N GLU A 147 -7.21 -13.41 -14.14
CA GLU A 147 -5.92 -12.96 -14.68
C GLU A 147 -5.78 -11.44 -14.73
N GLY A 148 -6.90 -10.69 -14.75
CA GLY A 148 -6.90 -9.24 -14.59
C GLY A 148 -6.78 -8.83 -13.11
N GLU A 149 -6.00 -7.79 -12.79
CA GLU A 149 -6.06 -7.17 -11.45
C GLU A 149 -7.25 -6.22 -11.39
N ILE A 150 -8.00 -6.16 -10.27
CA ILE A 150 -9.17 -5.28 -10.09
C ILE A 150 -8.88 -4.04 -9.26
N ASN A 151 -7.66 -3.91 -8.76
CA ASN A 151 -7.25 -2.83 -7.87
C ASN A 151 -6.26 -1.90 -8.58
N THR A 152 -6.11 -0.68 -8.07
CA THR A 152 -4.98 0.18 -8.37
C THR A 152 -3.68 -0.51 -7.97
N TYR A 153 -2.72 -0.59 -8.89
CA TYR A 153 -1.42 -1.16 -8.58
C TYR A 153 -0.26 -0.52 -9.34
N TYR A 154 0.88 -0.56 -8.68
CA TYR A 154 2.17 -0.13 -9.20
C TYR A 154 3.14 -1.30 -9.32
N ILE A 155 4.10 -1.20 -10.24
CA ILE A 155 5.21 -2.14 -10.40
C ILE A 155 6.50 -1.47 -9.92
N LYS A 156 7.30 -2.21 -9.14
CA LYS A 156 8.59 -1.71 -8.67
C LYS A 156 9.57 -1.54 -9.84
N ILE A 157 10.15 -0.36 -9.95
CA ILE A 157 11.24 -0.10 -10.92
C ILE A 157 12.53 -0.69 -10.34
N LYS A 158 13.22 -1.51 -11.15
CA LYS A 158 14.50 -2.11 -10.79
C LYS A 158 15.66 -1.14 -10.99
#